data_AF-A0A3B9XJG1-F1
#
_entry.id   AF-A0A3B9XJG1-F1
#
_cell.length_a   1.000
_cell.length_b   1.000
_cell.length_c   1.000
_cell.angle_alpha   90.00
_cell.angle_beta   90.00
_cell.angle_gamma   90.00
#
_symmetry.space_group_name_H-M   'P 1'
#
loop_
_entity.id
_entity.type
_entity.pdbx_description
1 polymer ?
#
loop_
_entity_poly.entity_id
_entity_poly.type
_entity_poly.pdbx_seq_one_letter_code
_entity_poly.pdbx_strand_id
1 'polypeptide(L)'
;MSGSVSFARGIIVVAFLGSSLAFGAKPSLSKVFPEGDQMVFTKLSKSYQKEDLNDVIQQTEILRKKYPRSLYTDQAVYLRGYLSLKKGRFAEALKDFSELESKRPLSVKRREALFAKAMTYKKLNLPKQADSVL
;
A
#
# COMPACT_ATOMS: atom_id res chain seq x y z
N MET A 1 39.82 -51.52 -23.98
CA MET A 1 38.41 -51.37 -23.58
C MET A 1 38.29 -50.02 -22.90
N SER A 2 38.04 -48.96 -23.65
CA SER A 2 36.72 -48.38 -23.99
C SER A 2 35.89 -47.99 -22.77
N GLY A 3 35.57 -46.69 -22.71
CA GLY A 3 34.56 -46.05 -21.87
C GLY A 3 35.10 -45.49 -20.56
N SER A 4 34.73 -44.30 -20.07
CA SER A 4 33.82 -43.25 -20.53
C SER A 4 34.07 -42.04 -19.61
N VAL A 5 34.03 -40.83 -20.18
CA VAL A 5 33.26 -39.63 -19.71
C VAL A 5 33.27 -39.38 -18.17
N SER A 6 33.75 -38.26 -17.63
CA SER A 6 33.12 -36.94 -17.82
C SER A 6 33.97 -35.80 -17.21
N PHE A 7 34.00 -34.69 -17.96
CA PHE A 7 34.35 -33.32 -17.56
C PHE A 7 33.50 -32.87 -16.34
N ALA A 8 33.98 -31.99 -15.44
CA ALA A 8 34.02 -30.56 -15.71
C ALA A 8 35.11 -29.80 -14.91
N ARG A 9 35.93 -29.06 -15.67
CA ARG A 9 36.74 -27.92 -15.25
C ARG A 9 35.95 -26.62 -15.50
N GLY A 10 36.33 -25.56 -14.80
CA GLY A 10 36.16 -24.17 -15.27
C GLY A 10 35.26 -23.37 -14.35
N ILE A 11 35.80 -22.58 -13.41
CA ILE A 11 36.45 -21.28 -13.61
C ILE A 11 35.49 -20.26 -14.22
N ILE A 12 35.21 -19.27 -13.38
CA ILE A 12 34.53 -18.01 -13.62
C ILE A 12 35.11 -17.34 -14.86
N VAL A 13 34.26 -17.04 -15.84
CA VAL A 13 34.53 -15.99 -16.83
C VAL A 13 33.41 -14.97 -16.72
N VAL A 14 33.75 -13.84 -16.13
CA VAL A 14 33.00 -12.60 -16.22
C VAL A 14 33.17 -12.09 -17.65
N ALA A 15 32.06 -11.87 -18.37
CA ALA A 15 32.06 -11.10 -19.61
C ALA A 15 30.85 -10.16 -19.61
N PHE A 16 31.16 -8.87 -19.45
CA PHE A 16 30.28 -7.74 -19.71
C PHE A 16 30.09 -7.57 -21.23
N LEU A 17 28.89 -7.11 -21.61
CA LEU A 17 28.51 -6.31 -22.80
C LEU A 17 27.38 -6.93 -23.61
N GLY A 18 26.19 -6.35 -23.43
CA GLY A 18 24.99 -6.63 -24.20
C GLY A 18 23.93 -5.59 -23.89
N SER A 19 24.17 -4.35 -24.31
CA SER A 19 23.17 -3.28 -24.35
C SER A 19 22.08 -3.66 -25.36
N SER A 20 20.96 -4.23 -24.91
CA SER A 20 19.72 -4.29 -25.68
C SER A 20 18.53 -4.57 -24.77
N LEU A 21 17.70 -3.54 -24.61
CA LEU A 21 16.25 -3.58 -24.42
C LEU A 21 15.64 -4.93 -24.02
N ALA A 22 15.87 -5.36 -22.79
CA ALA A 22 14.88 -6.16 -22.08
C ALA A 22 14.09 -5.19 -21.21
N PHE A 23 13.10 -4.53 -21.83
CA PHE A 23 11.94 -4.01 -21.11
C PHE A 23 11.32 -5.24 -20.45
N GLY A 24 11.81 -5.58 -19.25
CA GLY A 24 11.31 -6.71 -18.48
C GLY A 24 9.82 -6.50 -18.38
N ALA A 25 9.07 -7.35 -19.09
CA ALA A 25 7.64 -7.26 -19.15
C ALA A 25 7.14 -7.09 -17.72
N LYS A 26 6.64 -5.89 -17.37
CA LYS A 26 5.86 -5.70 -16.15
C LYS A 26 4.77 -6.75 -16.28
N PRO A 27 4.73 -7.80 -15.43
CA PRO A 27 3.59 -8.69 -15.48
C PRO A 27 2.37 -7.79 -15.29
N SER A 28 1.43 -7.84 -16.24
CA SER A 28 0.15 -7.16 -16.14
C SER A 28 -0.60 -7.78 -14.96
N LEU A 29 -0.32 -7.24 -13.78
CA LEU A 29 -0.82 -7.61 -12.45
C LEU A 29 -2.33 -7.43 -12.30
N SER A 30 -3.06 -7.09 -13.36
CA SER A 30 -4.51 -6.88 -13.36
C SER A 30 -5.30 -8.16 -13.08
N LYS A 31 -4.72 -9.34 -13.25
CA LYS A 31 -5.42 -10.63 -13.07
C LYS A 31 -5.04 -11.42 -11.82
N VAL A 32 -4.04 -11.00 -11.04
CA VAL A 32 -3.41 -11.96 -10.12
C VAL A 32 -4.25 -12.25 -8.88
N PHE A 33 -5.03 -11.32 -8.29
CA PHE A 33 -6.08 -11.66 -7.30
C PHE A 33 -7.22 -10.62 -7.13
N PRO A 34 -7.99 -10.25 -8.17
CA PRO A 34 -9.10 -9.28 -8.04
C PRO A 34 -10.19 -9.72 -7.05
N GLU A 35 -10.38 -11.02 -6.87
CA GLU A 35 -11.37 -11.53 -5.92
C GLU A 35 -10.87 -11.47 -4.47
N GLY A 36 -9.56 -11.66 -4.28
CA GLY A 36 -8.94 -11.75 -2.95
C GLY A 36 -8.87 -10.40 -2.23
N ASP A 37 -8.44 -9.34 -2.94
CA ASP A 37 -8.43 -7.99 -2.39
C ASP A 37 -9.84 -7.40 -2.24
N GLN A 38 -10.74 -7.68 -3.20
CA GLN A 38 -12.16 -7.31 -3.12
C GLN A 38 -12.87 -7.96 -1.94
N MET A 39 -12.59 -9.24 -1.65
CA MET A 39 -13.17 -9.93 -0.49
C MET A 39 -12.73 -9.27 0.82
N VAL A 40 -11.42 -9.00 0.96
CA VAL A 40 -10.88 -8.32 2.15
C VAL A 40 -11.47 -6.91 2.27
N PHE A 41 -11.57 -6.18 1.17
CA PHE A 41 -12.16 -4.84 1.15
C PHE A 41 -13.67 -4.85 1.46
N THR A 42 -14.40 -5.89 1.04
CA THR A 42 -15.81 -6.08 1.37
C THR A 42 -15.98 -6.30 2.87
N LYS A 43 -15.13 -7.13 3.48
CA LYS A 43 -15.13 -7.33 4.93
C LYS A 43 -14.80 -6.02 5.65
N LEU A 44 -13.76 -5.32 5.23
CA LEU A 44 -13.39 -4.01 5.76
C LEU A 44 -14.56 -3.02 5.71
N SER A 45 -15.26 -2.95 4.58
CA SER A 45 -16.39 -2.05 4.39
C SER A 45 -17.55 -2.36 5.36
N LYS A 46 -17.86 -3.64 5.57
CA LYS A 46 -18.85 -4.08 6.56
C LYS A 46 -18.43 -3.68 7.99
N SER A 47 -17.16 -3.87 8.34
CA SER A 47 -16.64 -3.53 9.66
C SER A 47 -16.58 -2.02 9.89
N TYR A 48 -16.26 -1.25 8.84
CA TYR A 48 -16.31 0.21 8.86
C TYR A 48 -17.73 0.73 9.11
N GLN A 49 -18.75 0.15 8.48
CA GLN A 49 -20.16 0.48 8.73
C GLN A 49 -20.58 0.21 10.18
N LYS A 50 -20.02 -0.85 10.79
CA LYS A 50 -20.24 -1.19 12.20
C LYS A 50 -19.37 -0.38 13.17
N GLU A 51 -18.52 0.50 12.65
CA GLU A 51 -17.48 1.21 13.40
C GLU A 51 -16.54 0.32 14.22
N ASP A 52 -16.37 -0.94 13.80
CA ASP A 52 -15.44 -1.88 14.39
C ASP A 52 -14.02 -1.54 13.94
N LEU A 53 -13.38 -0.64 14.69
CA LEU A 53 -12.05 -0.17 14.37
C LEU A 53 -11.00 -1.30 14.41
N ASN A 54 -11.18 -2.33 15.24
CA ASN A 54 -10.22 -3.41 15.34
C ASN A 54 -10.19 -4.26 14.07
N ASP A 55 -11.37 -4.65 13.55
CA ASP A 55 -11.41 -5.41 12.29
C ASP A 55 -11.01 -4.52 11.10
N VAL A 56 -11.37 -3.22 11.10
CA VAL A 56 -10.89 -2.28 10.07
C VAL A 56 -9.35 -2.21 10.04
N ILE A 57 -8.70 -2.13 11.21
CA ILE A 57 -7.23 -2.18 11.31
C ILE A 57 -6.71 -3.50 10.72
N GLN A 58 -7.29 -4.64 11.11
CA GLN A 58 -6.87 -5.96 10.66
C GLN A 58 -6.98 -6.11 9.13
N GLN A 59 -8.13 -5.76 8.55
CA GLN A 59 -8.35 -5.90 7.10
C GLN A 59 -7.47 -4.92 6.30
N THR A 60 -7.23 -3.72 6.83
CA THR A 60 -6.30 -2.75 6.21
C THR A 60 -4.87 -3.32 6.16
N GLU A 61 -4.40 -3.95 7.24
CA GLU A 61 -3.07 -4.56 7.27
C GLU A 61 -2.96 -5.78 6.34
N ILE A 62 -4.03 -6.55 6.17
CA ILE A 62 -4.08 -7.63 5.17
C ILE A 62 -3.93 -7.05 3.76
N LEU A 63 -4.69 -5.99 3.41
CA LEU A 63 -4.57 -5.31 2.12
C LEU A 63 -3.16 -4.77 1.88
N ARG A 64 -2.56 -4.11 2.88
CA ARG A 64 -1.20 -3.57 2.76
C ARG A 64 -0.15 -4.66 2.54
N LYS A 65 -0.25 -5.79 3.25
CA LYS A 65 0.76 -6.87 3.17
C LYS A 65 0.59 -7.76 1.95
N LYS A 66 -0.64 -8.17 1.65
CA LYS A 66 -0.93 -9.13 0.57
C LYS A 66 -1.21 -8.46 -0.77
N TYR A 67 -1.77 -7.25 -0.75
CA TYR A 67 -2.26 -6.56 -1.95
C TYR A 67 -1.74 -5.09 -2.03
N PRO A 68 -0.44 -4.82 -1.85
CA PRO A 68 0.11 -3.46 -1.73
C PRO A 68 -0.06 -2.55 -2.95
N ARG A 69 -0.43 -3.12 -4.11
CA ARG A 69 -0.68 -2.40 -5.38
C ARG A 69 -2.17 -2.34 -5.74
N SER A 70 -3.06 -2.91 -4.92
CA SER A 70 -4.51 -2.82 -5.12
C SER A 70 -5.01 -1.39 -4.90
N LEU A 71 -5.97 -0.97 -5.72
CA LEU A 71 -6.69 0.29 -5.51
C LEU A 71 -7.44 0.32 -4.17
N TYR A 72 -7.83 -0.85 -3.65
CA TYR A 72 -8.48 -0.99 -2.35
C TYR A 72 -7.54 -0.72 -1.18
N THR A 73 -6.23 -0.88 -1.36
CA THR A 73 -5.25 -0.66 -0.28
C THR A 73 -5.22 0.79 0.14
N ASP A 74 -5.17 1.71 -0.83
CA ASP A 74 -5.19 3.14 -0.53
C ASP A 74 -6.52 3.57 0.09
N GLN A 75 -7.64 3.02 -0.42
CA GLN A 75 -8.97 3.26 0.14
C GLN A 75 -9.10 2.73 1.57
N ALA A 76 -8.54 1.56 1.88
CA ALA A 76 -8.53 0.99 3.21
C ALA A 76 -7.71 1.85 4.20
N VAL A 77 -6.53 2.32 3.79
CA VAL A 77 -5.71 3.25 4.60
C VAL A 77 -6.50 4.52 4.91
N TYR A 78 -7.18 5.10 3.93
CA TYR A 78 -8.04 6.28 4.15
C TYR A 78 -9.17 5.98 5.16
N LEU A 79 -9.90 4.88 4.97
CA LEU A 79 -11.04 4.51 5.83
C LEU A 79 -10.58 4.23 7.26
N ARG A 80 -9.44 3.55 7.46
CA ARG A 80 -8.85 3.35 8.78
C ARG A 80 -8.49 4.67 9.44
N GLY A 81 -7.84 5.57 8.70
CA GLY A 81 -7.46 6.89 9.22
C GLY A 81 -8.69 7.70 9.61
N TYR A 82 -9.73 7.69 8.78
CA TYR A 82 -10.97 8.42 9.04
C TYR A 82 -11.74 7.86 10.24
N LEU A 83 -11.86 6.54 10.37
CA LEU A 83 -12.49 5.93 11.55
C LEU A 83 -11.66 6.19 12.81
N SER A 84 -10.33 6.15 12.71
CA SER A 84 -9.43 6.51 13.82
C SER A 84 -9.65 7.96 14.27
N LEU A 85 -9.76 8.90 13.32
CA LEU A 85 -10.12 10.29 13.60
C LEU A 85 -11.47 10.38 14.34
N LYS A 86 -12.50 9.67 13.86
CA LYS A 86 -13.82 9.65 14.51
C LYS A 86 -13.77 9.10 15.94
N LYS A 87 -12.88 8.14 16.22
CA LYS A 87 -12.68 7.54 17.55
C LYS A 87 -11.68 8.31 18.42
N GLY A 88 -11.21 9.48 17.98
CA GLY A 88 -10.24 10.31 18.73
C GLY A 88 -8.80 9.80 18.71
N ARG A 89 -8.50 8.79 17.88
CA ARG A 89 -7.15 8.24 17.66
C ARG A 89 -6.40 9.09 16.62
N PHE A 90 -6.07 10.31 17.03
CA PHE A 90 -5.56 11.33 16.11
C PHE A 90 -4.15 10.99 15.59
N ALA A 91 -3.29 10.34 16.39
CA ALA A 91 -1.95 9.97 15.96
C ALA A 91 -1.98 8.94 14.82
N GLU A 92 -2.83 7.91 14.96
CA GLU A 92 -3.05 6.89 13.94
C GLU A 92 -3.70 7.48 12.68
N ALA A 93 -4.67 8.38 12.85
CA ALA A 93 -5.28 9.08 11.72
C ALA A 93 -4.24 9.89 10.93
N LEU A 94 -3.42 10.70 11.61
CA LEU A 94 -2.36 11.49 10.97
C LEU A 94 -1.33 10.62 10.26
N LYS A 95 -0.98 9.47 10.85
CA LYS A 95 -0.06 8.51 10.22
C LYS A 95 -0.62 7.99 8.90
N ASP A 96 -1.89 7.60 8.88
CA ASP A 96 -2.55 7.06 7.68
C ASP A 96 -2.68 8.11 6.57
N PHE A 97 -3.11 9.32 6.92
CA PHE A 97 -3.24 10.38 5.94
C PHE A 97 -1.87 10.84 5.40
N SER A 98 -0.84 10.88 6.25
CA SER A 98 0.53 11.20 5.81
C SER A 98 1.13 10.11 4.91
N GLU A 99 0.75 8.85 5.11
CA GLU A 99 1.14 7.75 4.21
C GLU A 99 0.54 7.96 2.80
N LEU A 100 -0.72 8.35 2.71
CA LEU A 100 -1.37 8.63 1.42
C LEU A 100 -0.79 9.87 0.73
N GLU A 101 -0.42 10.89 1.49
CA GLU A 101 0.27 12.08 0.98
C GLU A 101 1.64 11.76 0.38
N SER A 102 2.50 11.06 1.15
CA SER A 102 3.93 10.92 0.83
C SER A 102 4.27 9.68 0.00
N LYS A 103 3.61 8.55 0.26
CA LYS A 103 3.96 7.25 -0.35
C LYS A 103 3.06 6.89 -1.53
N ARG A 104 1.90 7.54 -1.66
CA ARG A 104 0.90 7.23 -2.68
C ARG A 104 0.45 8.48 -3.45
N PRO A 105 1.38 9.21 -4.12
CA PRO A 105 1.07 10.50 -4.72
C PRO A 105 0.05 10.46 -5.87
N LEU A 106 -0.12 9.28 -6.50
CA LEU A 106 -1.09 9.00 -7.57
C LEU A 106 -2.42 8.43 -7.05
N SER A 107 -2.56 8.27 -5.73
CA SER A 107 -3.78 7.72 -5.14
C SER A 107 -4.96 8.63 -5.38
N VAL A 108 -6.09 8.04 -5.77
CA VAL A 108 -7.37 8.75 -5.83
C VAL A 108 -7.82 9.27 -4.46
N LYS A 109 -7.24 8.78 -3.36
CA LYS A 109 -7.54 9.22 -1.98
C LYS A 109 -6.61 10.28 -1.43
N ARG A 110 -5.63 10.75 -2.21
CA ARG A 110 -4.66 11.74 -1.73
C ARG A 110 -5.33 13.04 -1.30
N ARG A 111 -6.24 13.60 -2.11
CA ARG A 111 -6.88 14.89 -1.81
C ARG A 111 -7.76 14.79 -0.57
N GLU A 112 -8.58 13.75 -0.48
CA GLU A 112 -9.41 13.49 0.69
C GLU A 112 -8.56 13.26 1.95
N ALA A 113 -7.43 12.58 1.83
CA ALA A 113 -6.50 12.37 2.93
C ALA A 113 -5.86 13.69 3.41
N LEU A 114 -5.44 14.58 2.51
CA LEU A 114 -4.91 15.91 2.87
C LEU A 114 -5.95 16.73 3.64
N PHE A 115 -7.19 16.74 3.14
CA PHE A 115 -8.29 17.42 3.83
C PHE A 115 -8.54 16.81 5.21
N ALA A 116 -8.59 15.48 5.31
CA ALA A 116 -8.77 14.79 6.59
C ALA A 116 -7.60 15.01 7.57
N LYS A 117 -6.37 15.12 7.07
CA LYS A 117 -5.18 15.48 7.85
C LYS A 117 -5.29 16.89 8.40
N ALA A 118 -5.67 17.87 7.58
CA ALA A 118 -5.91 19.25 8.02
C ALA A 118 -7.03 19.33 9.08
N MET A 119 -8.13 18.61 8.88
CA MET A 119 -9.20 18.50 9.90
C MET A 119 -8.69 17.89 11.20
N THR A 120 -7.83 16.88 11.14
CA THR A 120 -7.23 16.24 12.32
C THR A 120 -6.36 17.22 13.09
N TYR A 121 -5.54 18.03 12.40
CA TYR A 121 -4.77 19.10 13.05
C TYR A 121 -5.66 20.15 13.71
N LYS A 122 -6.76 20.55 13.07
CA LYS A 122 -7.73 21.47 13.69
C LYS A 122 -8.34 20.88 14.97
N LYS A 123 -8.69 19.58 14.96
CA LYS A 123 -9.21 18.87 16.15
C LYS A 123 -8.19 18.81 17.30
N LEU A 124 -6.90 18.83 16.98
CA LEU A 124 -5.80 18.89 17.96
C LEU A 124 -5.45 20.33 18.41
N ASN A 125 -6.18 21.34 17.95
CA ASN A 125 -5.86 22.76 18.17
C ASN A 125 -4.47 23.16 17.63
N LEU A 126 -4.10 22.60 16.47
CA LEU A 126 -2.85 22.83 15.75
C LEU A 126 -3.10 23.54 14.40
N PRO A 127 -3.60 24.80 14.40
CA PRO A 127 -4.05 25.47 13.18
C PRO A 127 -2.94 25.73 12.17
N LYS A 128 -1.72 26.06 12.63
CA LYS A 128 -0.57 26.28 11.74
C LYS A 128 -0.25 25.05 10.90
N GLN A 129 -0.33 23.86 11.50
CA GLN A 129 -0.13 22.60 10.80
C GLN A 129 -1.29 22.31 9.84
N ALA A 130 -2.52 22.66 10.21
CA ALA A 130 -3.67 22.51 9.32
C ALA A 130 -3.53 23.36 8.05
N ASP A 131 -3.10 24.62 8.20
CA ASP A 131 -2.90 25.55 7.08
C ASP A 131 -1.72 25.15 6.19
N SER A 132 -0.71 24.46 6.74
CA SER A 132 0.43 23.97 5.95
C SER A 132 0.10 22.78 5.03
N VAL A 133 -1.05 22.12 5.23
CA VAL A 133 -1.46 20.92 4.47
C VAL A 133 -2.36 21.27 3.28
N LEU A 134 -3.05 22.42 3.32
CA LEU A 134 -3.98 22.91 2.29
C LEU A 134 -3.33 23.99 1.42
#